data_AF-A0A4Y9A6A2-F1
#
_entry.id   AF-A0A4Y9A6A2-F1
#
_cell.length_a   1.000
_cell.length_b   1.000
_cell.length_c   1.000
_cell.angle_alpha   90.00
_cell.angle_beta   90.00
_cell.angle_gamma   90.00
#
_symmetry.space_group_name_H-M   'P 1'
#
loop_
_entity.id
_entity.type
_entity.pdbx_description
1 polymer ?
#
loop_
_entity_poly.entity_id
_entity_poly.type
_entity_poly.pdbx_seq_one_letter_code
_entity_poly.pdbx_strand_id
1 'polypeptide(L)' 'MIPIEVENRIAKYFFHKYLPNEVRIEVESRLLSSCVWTEEEDLDYDKLVGWAIGIIDKQLGDKKFR' A
#
# COMPACT_ATOMS: atom_id res chain seq x y z
N MET A 1 17.30 -4.49 -14.70
CA MET A 1 16.08 -3.78 -14.27
C MET A 1 14.92 -4.35 -15.06
N ILE A 2 13.79 -4.58 -14.39
CA ILE A 2 12.56 -5.05 -15.01
C ILE A 2 11.79 -3.79 -15.46
N PRO A 3 10.94 -3.82 -16.51
CA PRO A 3 10.16 -2.64 -16.86
C PRO A 3 9.23 -2.19 -15.73
N ILE A 4 9.09 -0.87 -15.52
CA ILE A 4 8.25 -0.30 -14.45
C ILE A 4 6.79 -0.80 -14.50
N GLU A 5 6.26 -1.00 -15.71
CA GLU A 5 4.92 -1.56 -15.91
C GLU A 5 4.80 -3.00 -15.37
N VAL A 6 5.87 -3.79 -15.47
CA VAL A 6 5.92 -5.14 -14.89
C VAL A 6 5.95 -5.05 -13.36
N GLU A 7 6.75 -4.15 -12.80
CA GLU A 7 6.81 -3.91 -11.35
C GLU A 7 5.44 -3.47 -10.79
N ASN A 8 4.77 -2.52 -11.46
CA ASN A 8 3.44 -2.02 -11.08
C ASN A 8 2.39 -3.13 -11.09
N ARG A 9 2.42 -4.02 -12.10
CA ARG A 9 1.51 -5.17 -12.16
C ARG A 9 1.76 -6.16 -11.01
N ILE A 10 3.03 -6.42 -10.70
CA ILE A 10 3.40 -7.27 -9.55
C ILE A 10 2.91 -6.63 -8.26
N ALA A 11 3.15 -5.33 -8.04
CA ALA A 11 2.73 -4.61 -6.84
C ALA A 11 1.20 -4.61 -6.67
N LYS A 12 0.45 -4.32 -7.73
CA LYS A 12 -1.03 -4.38 -7.71
C LYS A 12 -1.53 -5.78 -7.39
N TYR A 13 -0.91 -6.81 -7.98
CA TYR A 13 -1.30 -8.19 -7.72
C TYR A 13 -0.99 -8.61 -6.28
N PHE A 14 0.18 -8.24 -5.76
CA PHE A 14 0.56 -8.44 -4.37
C PHE A 14 -0.45 -7.77 -3.43
N PHE A 15 -0.77 -6.50 -3.71
CA PHE A 15 -1.67 -5.71 -2.89
C PHE A 15 -3.07 -6.33 -2.75
N HIS A 16 -3.66 -6.78 -3.86
CA HIS A 16 -5.02 -7.32 -3.82
C HIS A 16 -5.10 -8.79 -3.40
N LYS A 17 -4.06 -9.61 -3.69
CA LYS A 17 -4.12 -11.07 -3.51
C LYS A 17 -3.34 -11.60 -2.31
N TYR A 18 -2.21 -10.98 -1.97
CA TYR A 18 -1.27 -11.54 -0.98
C TYR A 18 -1.27 -10.80 0.36
N LEU A 19 -1.71 -9.54 0.40
CA LEU A 19 -1.97 -8.88 1.67
C LEU A 19 -3.17 -9.55 2.37
N PRO A 20 -3.06 -9.87 3.67
CA PRO A 20 -4.21 -10.28 4.46
C PRO A 20 -5.33 -9.22 4.36
N ASN A 21 -6.58 -9.67 4.25
CA ASN A 21 -7.72 -8.78 4.04
C ASN A 21 -7.80 -7.66 5.08
N GLU A 22 -7.51 -7.95 6.35
CA GLU A 22 -7.50 -6.97 7.44
C GLU A 22 -6.44 -5.87 7.21
N VAL A 23 -5.23 -6.25 6.79
CA VAL A 23 -4.16 -5.31 6.46
C VAL A 23 -4.57 -4.45 5.27
N ARG A 24 -5.13 -5.08 4.21
CA ARG A 24 -5.55 -4.37 3.00
C ARG A 24 -6.65 -3.36 3.28
N ILE A 25 -7.68 -3.76 4.04
CA ILE A 25 -8.80 -2.89 4.42
C ILE A 25 -8.30 -1.68 5.22
N GLU A 26 -7.37 -1.89 6.15
CA GLU A 26 -6.79 -0.79 6.94
C GLU A 26 -6.01 0.19 6.06
N VAL A 27 -5.19 -0.32 5.14
CA VAL A 27 -4.45 0.52 4.18
C VAL A 27 -5.42 1.29 3.28
N GLU A 28 -6.39 0.63 2.67
CA GLU A 28 -7.40 1.27 1.81
C GLU A 28 -8.18 2.34 2.57
N SER A 29 -8.67 2.03 3.78
CA SER A 29 -9.43 2.97 4.60
C SER A 29 -8.60 4.22 4.94
N ARG A 30 -7.33 4.02 5.31
CA ARG A 30 -6.42 5.13 5.61
C ARG A 30 -6.18 6.01 4.38
N LEU A 31 -5.87 5.42 3.23
CA LEU A 31 -5.48 6.15 2.02
C LEU A 31 -6.67 6.81 1.32
N LEU A 32 -7.83 6.16 1.27
CA LEU A 32 -9.05 6.70 0.66
C LEU A 32 -9.42 8.07 1.23
N SER A 33 -9.23 8.26 2.54
CA SER A 33 -9.51 9.54 3.18
C SER A 33 -8.67 10.70 2.64
N SER A 34 -7.48 10.44 2.09
CA SER A 34 -6.64 11.45 1.47
C SER A 34 -6.86 11.52 -0.03
N CYS A 35 -7.04 10.39 -0.70
CA CYS A 35 -7.22 10.35 -2.15
C CYS A 35 -8.60 10.83 -2.63
N VAL A 36 -9.63 10.86 -1.78
CA VAL A 36 -10.98 11.30 -2.18
C VAL A 36 -11.12 12.82 -2.17
N TRP A 37 -10.37 13.52 -1.32
CA TRP A 37 -10.54 14.95 -1.08
C TRP A 37 -9.42 15.81 -1.68
N THR A 38 -8.48 15.20 -2.39
CA THR A 38 -7.30 15.87 -2.95
C THR A 38 -7.14 15.45 -4.40
N GLU A 39 -6.94 16.43 -5.27
CA GLU A 39 -6.66 16.20 -6.68
C GLU A 39 -5.36 15.41 -6.83
N GLU A 40 -5.28 14.58 -7.87
CA GLU A 40 -4.15 13.66 -8.07
C GLU A 40 -2.79 14.38 -8.14
N GLU A 41 -2.77 15.57 -8.75
CA GLU A 41 -1.57 16.41 -8.90
C GLU A 41 -1.04 16.96 -7.56
N ASP A 42 -1.89 17.06 -6.54
CA ASP A 42 -1.57 17.58 -5.21
C ASP A 42 -1.30 16.47 -4.19
N LEU A 43 -1.38 15.20 -4.59
CA LEU A 43 -1.11 14.06 -3.71
C LEU A 43 0.38 13.91 -3.45
N ASP A 44 0.74 13.93 -2.16
CA ASP A 44 2.06 13.52 -1.70
C ASP A 44 2.16 11.98 -1.68
N TYR A 45 2.49 11.41 -2.84
CA TYR A 45 2.60 9.96 -3.02
C TYR A 45 3.60 9.32 -2.06
N ASP A 46 4.73 9.97 -1.78
CA ASP A 46 5.76 9.43 -0.88
C ASP A 46 5.21 9.28 0.54
N LYS A 47 4.47 10.27 1.02
CA LYS A 47 3.82 10.22 2.33
C LYS A 47 2.73 9.15 2.40
N LEU A 48 1.90 9.02 1.36
CA LEU A 48 0.86 8.01 1.29
C LEU A 48 1.44 6.59 1.27
N VAL A 49 2.49 6.37 0.48
CA VAL A 49 3.22 5.11 0.45
C VAL A 49 3.87 4.83 1.81
N GLY A 50 4.46 5.84 2.46
CA GLY A 50 5.03 5.72 3.79
C GLY A 50 4.00 5.26 4.84
N TRP A 51 2.77 5.78 4.80
CA TRP A 51 1.69 5.31 5.67
C TRP A 51 1.30 3.85 5.40
N ALA A 52 1.18 3.47 4.12
CA ALA A 52 0.86 2.10 3.75
C ALA A 52 1.93 1.12 4.25
N ILE A 53 3.21 1.44 4.06
CA ILE A 53 4.34 0.65 4.57
C ILE A 53 4.27 0.54 6.10
N GLY A 54 4.04 1.64 6.82
CA GLY A 54 3.93 1.60 8.27
C GLY A 54 2.82 0.69 8.79
N ILE A 55 1.66 0.64 8.11
CA ILE A 55 0.57 -0.30 8.44
C ILE A 55 0.99 -1.74 8.17
N ILE A 56 1.58 -2.00 7.00
CA ILE A 56 2.03 -3.32 6.58
C ILE A 56 3.11 -3.85 7.54
N ASP A 57 4.13 -3.05 7.85
CA ASP A 57 5.21 -3.41 8.75
C ASP A 57 4.71 -3.66 10.17
N LYS A 58 3.77 -2.86 10.67
CA LYS A 58 3.18 -3.10 11.99
C LYS A 58 2.43 -4.43 12.06
N GLN A 59 1.72 -4.81 10.99
CA GLN A 59 0.90 -6.03 10.99
C GLN A 59 1.66 -7.29 10.56
N LEU A 60 2.70 -7.16 9.74
CA LEU A 60 3.48 -8.27 9.19
C LEU A 60 4.91 -8.33 9.73
N GLY A 61 5.52 -7.22 10.11
CA GLY A 61 6.88 -7.16 10.66
C GLY A 61 7.02 -7.75 12.06
N ASP A 62 5.96 -7.71 12.88
CA ASP A 62 5.92 -8.41 14.17
C ASP A 62 5.73 -9.93 14.02
N LYS A 63 5.25 -10.38 12.85
CA LYS A 63 5.30 -11.79 12.47
C LYS A 63 6.68 -12.07 11.92
N LYS A 64 7.66 -12.27 12.82
CA LYS A 64 8.82 -13.11 12.48
C LYS A 64 8.27 -14.42 11.93
N PHE A 65 8.32 -14.57 10.61
CA PHE A 65 8.17 -15.86 9.96
C PHE A 65 9.24 -16.77 10.58
N ARG A 66 8.81 -17.61 11.51
CA ARG A 66 9.63 -18.61 12.18
C ARG A 66 9.58 -19.90 11.39
#